data_AF-Q1WCF1-F1
#
_entry.id   AF-Q1WCF1-F1
#
_cell.length_a   1.000
_cell.length_b   1.000
_cell.length_c   1.000
_cell.angle_alpha   90.00
_cell.angle_beta   90.00
_cell.angle_gamma   90.00
#
_symmetry.space_group_name_H-M   'P 1'
#
loop_
_entity.id
_entity.type
_entity.pdbx_description
1 polymer ?
#
loop_
_entity_poly.entity_id
_entity_poly.type
_entity_poly.pdbx_seq_one_letter_code
_entity_poly.pdbx_strand_id
1 'polypeptide(L)' 'TFPFNSFLSGFISCVGSFILAVCLRIQINPQNKAEFLSISPERAFADFLFAHTVLHLVVINFVG' A
#
# COMPACT_ATOMS: atom_id res chain seq x y z
N THR A 1 3.47 26.65 -4.93
CA THR A 1 2.19 26.82 -4.21
C THR A 1 2.33 26.21 -2.84
N PHE A 2 2.30 27.02 -1.80
CA PHE A 2 2.50 26.57 -0.42
C PHE A 2 1.11 26.24 0.20
N PRO A 3 0.86 25.05 0.76
CA PRO A 3 1.69 23.85 0.81
C PRO A 3 1.14 22.73 -0.11
N PHE A 4 1.37 22.83 -1.41
CA PHE A 4 0.91 21.83 -2.38
C PHE A 4 1.60 20.47 -2.19
N ASN A 5 2.88 20.45 -1.79
CA ASN A 5 3.61 19.22 -1.47
C ASN A 5 3.01 18.52 -0.25
N SER A 6 2.70 19.25 0.82
CA SER A 6 2.07 18.67 2.01
C SER A 6 0.66 18.15 1.71
N PHE A 7 -0.12 18.86 0.87
CA PHE A 7 -1.40 18.35 0.36
C PHE A 7 -1.21 17.04 -0.42
N LEU A 8 -0.28 17.05 -1.38
CA LEU A 8 -0.04 15.90 -2.24
C LEU A 8 0.50 14.70 -1.44
N SER A 9 1.39 14.93 -0.48
CA SER A 9 1.92 13.92 0.43
C SER A 9 0.79 13.27 1.26
N GLY A 10 -0.08 14.08 1.87
CA GLY A 10 -1.24 13.59 2.60
C GLY A 10 -2.22 12.81 1.72
N PHE A 11 -2.52 13.34 0.53
CA PHE A 11 -3.41 12.69 -0.45
C PHE A 11 -2.84 11.34 -0.91
N ILE A 12 -1.57 11.29 -1.30
CA ILE A 12 -0.89 10.07 -1.74
C ILE A 12 -0.80 9.04 -0.60
N SER A 13 -0.58 9.47 0.65
CA SER A 13 -0.56 8.57 1.79
C SER A 13 -1.89 7.83 1.94
N CYS A 14 -3.01 8.56 1.86
CA CYS A 14 -4.35 7.99 1.94
C CYS A 14 -4.67 7.06 0.76
N VAL A 15 -4.42 7.53 -0.47
CA VAL A 15 -4.72 6.75 -1.70
C VAL A 15 -3.82 5.51 -1.78
N GLY A 16 -2.53 5.64 -1.49
CA GLY A 16 -1.58 4.54 -1.49
C GLY A 16 -1.93 3.49 -0.44
N SER A 17 -2.26 3.89 0.78
CA SER A 17 -2.69 2.97 1.84
C SER A 17 -3.98 2.22 1.46
N PHE A 18 -4.95 2.92 0.85
CA PHE A 18 -6.19 2.32 0.35
C PHE A 18 -5.90 1.26 -0.72
N ILE A 19 -5.07 1.57 -1.71
CA ILE A 19 -4.72 0.64 -2.79
C ILE A 19 -4.01 -0.60 -2.22
N LEU A 20 -3.02 -0.42 -1.34
CA LEU A 20 -2.31 -1.53 -0.72
C LEU A 20 -3.26 -2.45 0.08
N ALA A 21 -4.24 -1.87 0.80
CA ALA A 21 -5.24 -2.64 1.51
C ALA A 21 -6.18 -3.43 0.56
N VAL A 22 -6.57 -2.83 -0.56
CA VAL A 22 -7.35 -3.51 -1.60
C VAL A 22 -6.55 -4.65 -2.22
N CYS A 23 -5.26 -4.44 -2.53
CA CYS A 23 -4.37 -5.47 -3.05
C CYS A 23 -4.23 -6.65 -2.07
N LEU A 24 -4.00 -6.37 -0.78
CA LEU A 24 -3.95 -7.39 0.25
C LEU A 24 -5.26 -8.18 0.30
N ARG A 25 -6.41 -7.48 0.33
CA ARG A 25 -7.74 -8.11 0.33
C ARG A 25 -7.94 -9.06 -0.83
N ILE A 26 -7.54 -8.66 -2.05
CA ILE A 26 -7.68 -9.49 -3.26
C ILE A 26 -6.80 -10.74 -3.16
N GLN A 27 -5.57 -10.60 -2.68
CA GLN A 27 -4.60 -11.71 -2.58
C GLN A 27 -4.97 -12.73 -1.49
N ILE A 28 -5.54 -12.29 -0.37
CA ILE A 28 -5.92 -13.19 0.74
C ILE A 28 -7.31 -13.80 0.57
N ASN A 29 -8.11 -13.33 -0.39
CA ASN A 29 -9.46 -13.85 -0.61
C ASN A 29 -9.39 -15.31 -1.12
N PRO A 30 -9.92 -16.30 -0.40
CA PRO A 30 -9.90 -17.70 -0.82
C PRO A 30 -10.55 -17.94 -2.18
N GLN A 31 -11.53 -17.10 -2.57
CA GLN A 31 -12.18 -17.18 -3.88
C GLN A 31 -11.22 -16.89 -5.04
N ASN A 32 -10.19 -16.09 -4.80
CA ASN A 32 -9.20 -15.69 -5.80
C ASN A 32 -7.94 -16.58 -5.77
N LYS A 33 -7.90 -17.62 -4.94
CA LYS A 33 -6.72 -18.46 -4.72
C LYS A 33 -6.18 -19.09 -6.01
N ALA A 34 -7.06 -19.37 -6.99
CA ALA A 34 -6.67 -19.90 -8.30
C ALA A 34 -5.81 -18.93 -9.13
N GLU A 35 -5.92 -17.62 -8.89
CA GLU A 35 -5.12 -16.58 -9.56
C GLU A 35 -3.78 -16.34 -8.84
N PHE A 36 -3.69 -16.68 -7.54
CA PHE A 36 -2.55 -16.42 -6.67
C PHE A 36 -1.93 -17.71 -6.09
N LEU A 37 -1.74 -18.75 -6.92
CA LEU A 37 -1.30 -20.09 -6.50
C LEU A 37 0.03 -20.12 -5.73
N SER A 38 0.91 -19.13 -5.95
CA SER A 38 2.24 -19.04 -5.33
C SER A 38 2.35 -18.01 -4.21
N ILE A 39 1.23 -17.38 -3.83
CA ILE A 39 1.19 -16.36 -2.78
C ILE A 39 0.41 -16.94 -1.60
N SER A 40 1.12 -17.23 -0.51
CA SER A 40 0.47 -17.56 0.76
C SER A 40 -0.03 -16.29 1.45
N PRO A 41 -1.03 -16.38 2.34
CA PRO A 41 -1.51 -15.22 3.10
C PRO A 41 -0.40 -14.52 3.90
N GLU A 42 0.56 -15.29 4.44
CA GLU A 42 1.70 -14.77 5.19
C GLU A 42 2.63 -13.95 4.28
N ARG A 43 2.86 -14.44 3.06
CA ARG A 43 3.64 -13.71 2.05
C ARG A 43 2.94 -12.44 1.60
N ALA A 44 1.64 -12.50 1.29
CA ALA A 44 0.86 -11.32 0.91
C ALA A 44 0.90 -10.24 2.01
N PHE A 45 0.84 -10.66 3.27
CA PHE A 45 0.95 -9.74 4.40
C PHE A 45 2.37 -9.16 4.54
N ALA A 46 3.42 -9.95 4.33
CA ALA A 46 4.79 -9.45 4.34
C ALA A 46 5.04 -8.42 3.22
N ASP A 47 4.55 -8.70 2.01
CA ASP A 47 4.63 -7.78 0.87
C ASP A 47 3.87 -6.48 1.14
N PHE A 48 2.68 -6.58 1.78
CA PHE A 48 1.92 -5.41 2.23
C PHE A 48 2.69 -4.55 3.22
N LEU A 49 3.28 -5.13 4.27
CA LEU A 49 4.06 -4.39 5.26
C LEU A 49 5.28 -3.70 4.63
N PHE A 50 5.99 -4.40 3.76
CA PHE A 50 7.14 -3.84 3.06
C PHE A 50 6.76 -2.64 2.18
N ALA A 51 5.74 -2.80 1.34
CA ALA A 51 5.26 -1.72 0.48
C ALA A 51 4.70 -0.53 1.28
N HIS A 52 3.97 -0.80 2.37
CA HIS A 52 3.40 0.23 3.24
C HIS A 52 4.48 1.03 3.99
N THR A 53 5.56 0.36 4.41
CA THR A 53 6.73 1.01 5.02
C THR A 53 7.44 1.92 4.02
N VAL A 54 7.68 1.44 2.79
CA VAL A 54 8.28 2.25 1.72
C VAL A 54 7.42 3.47 1.38
N LEU A 55 6.10 3.30 1.29
CA LEU A 55 5.16 4.39 1.09
C LEU A 55 5.30 5.47 2.18
N HIS A 56 5.29 5.07 3.45
CA HIS A 56 5.41 6.03 4.56
C HIS A 56 6.76 6.74 4.57
N LEU A 57 7.84 6.05 4.23
CA LEU A 57 9.16 6.66 4.10
C LEU A 57 9.18 7.76 3.03
N VAL A 58 8.58 7.50 1.86
CA VAL A 58 8.48 8.49 0.77
C VAL A 58 7.57 9.65 1.16
N VAL A 59 6.41 9.39 1.77
CA VAL A 59 5.45 10.41 2.21
C VAL A 59 6.10 11.39 3.19
N ILE A 60 6.81 10.87 4.21
CA ILE A 60 7.49 11.69 5.22
C ILE A 60 8.65 12.49 4.61
N ASN A 61 9.36 11.92 3.63
CA ASN A 61 10.41 12.65 2.92
C ASN A 61 9.86 13.79 2.03
N PHE A 62 8.66 13.61 1.48
CA PHE A 62 8.06 14.52 0.50
C PHE A 62 7.07 15.54 1.09
N VAL A 63 6.69 15.42 2.37
CA VAL A 63 5.69 16.31 3.00
C VAL A 63 6.11 17.78 3.10
N GLY A 64 7.43 18.05 3.03
CA GLY A 64 8.05 19.39 3.10
C GLY A 64 7.89 20.24 1.84
#